data_AF-A0A285PS49-F1
#
_entry.id   AF-A0A285PS49-F1
#
_cell.length_a   1.000
_cell.length_b   1.000
_cell.length_c   1.000
_cell.angle_alpha   90.00
_cell.angle_beta   90.00
_cell.angle_gamma   90.00
#
_symmetry.space_group_name_H-M   'P 1'
#
loop_
_entity.id
_entity.type
_entity.pdbx_description
1 polymer ?
#
loop_
_entity_poly.entity_id
_entity_poly.type
_entity_poly.pdbx_seq_one_letter_code
_entity_poly.pdbx_strand_id
1 'polypeptide(L)'
;MANGAILPRESGISDRPMRDAVPFISPESLQIEIELPHKGKMIGMGIPKGITVIVGGGYHGKSTLLKALEQGVYNHIAGDGREYVVADATGMKIRAEDGRSILHTDISLFINHLPAGQDTVDFSSENASGSTSQAANLIEAMEAGAELLLLDEDTSATNFMIRDKVMAKLVSDEKEPITTLLRHIRGIYKTMGISFIIVVGSSGDYLSVADLVLQLDHYKVKDVTKEAKEICEQCQIAGQYAEKEVCMPEFSRKLKPIKSARRKLKSMGTDTVLIDRESIDVRYLEQLSESGQTTALAYMMGWILDHVTKEEDIQEFIENMYKLIERKGMAAVIPANYSAGHPVLPRKQELYACLSRYRSAKIVKKYM
;
A
#
# COMPACT_ATOMS: atom_id res chain seq x y z
N MET A 1 -7.03 8.22 15.31
CA MET A 1 -6.99 7.02 16.19
C MET A 1 -7.57 7.36 17.55
N ALA A 2 -8.67 6.75 17.99
CA ALA A 2 -9.32 7.09 19.26
C ALA A 2 -8.54 6.66 20.51
N ASN A 3 -8.57 7.48 21.57
CA ASN A 3 -8.06 7.10 22.90
C ASN A 3 -8.85 5.90 23.44
N GLY A 4 -8.16 4.99 24.11
CA GLY A 4 -8.71 3.75 24.65
C GLY A 4 -8.76 2.58 23.65
N ALA A 5 -8.35 2.78 22.39
CA ALA A 5 -8.31 1.72 21.39
C ALA A 5 -7.36 0.58 21.79
N ILE A 6 -7.74 -0.66 21.51
CA ILE A 6 -6.91 -1.85 21.70
C ILE A 6 -6.36 -2.30 20.35
N LEU A 7 -5.13 -1.89 20.09
CA LEU A 7 -4.43 -2.16 18.83
C LEU A 7 -3.90 -3.61 18.71
N PRO A 8 -3.23 -4.19 19.73
CA PRO A 8 -2.69 -5.53 19.60
C PRO A 8 -3.79 -6.59 19.53
N ARG A 9 -3.51 -7.66 18.77
CA ARG A 9 -4.42 -8.79 18.59
C ARG A 9 -4.05 -9.93 19.53
N GLU A 10 -5.02 -10.79 19.82
CA GLU A 10 -4.93 -11.90 20.78
C GLU A 10 -3.76 -12.84 20.44
N SER A 11 -3.53 -13.11 19.15
CA SER A 11 -2.36 -13.87 18.68
C SER A 11 -2.13 -13.65 17.18
N GLY A 12 -1.05 -14.22 16.62
CA GLY A 12 -0.77 -14.17 15.18
C GLY A 12 -1.78 -14.93 14.30
N ILE A 13 -2.69 -15.71 14.89
CA ILE A 13 -3.73 -16.47 14.17
C ILE A 13 -5.16 -16.07 14.58
N SER A 14 -5.30 -15.11 15.50
CA SER A 14 -6.59 -14.64 16.01
C SER A 14 -6.65 -13.13 15.90
N ASP A 15 -7.53 -12.63 15.03
CA ASP A 15 -7.80 -11.20 14.91
C ASP A 15 -8.82 -10.72 15.94
N ARG A 16 -8.81 -11.26 17.17
CA ARG A 16 -9.54 -10.68 18.31
C ARG A 16 -8.65 -9.69 19.05
N PRO A 17 -9.19 -8.70 19.79
CA PRO A 17 -8.34 -7.82 20.60
C PRO A 17 -7.60 -8.62 21.68
N MET A 18 -6.35 -8.22 21.95
CA MET A 18 -5.57 -8.75 23.06
C MET A 18 -6.20 -8.36 24.41
N ARG A 19 -6.27 -9.32 25.33
CA ARG A 19 -6.70 -9.08 26.72
C ARG A 19 -5.57 -8.41 27.50
N ASP A 20 -5.93 -7.54 28.44
CA ASP A 20 -4.98 -6.84 29.33
C ASP A 20 -3.91 -6.02 28.58
N ALA A 21 -4.22 -5.58 27.36
CA ALA A 21 -3.36 -4.75 26.54
C ALA A 21 -3.29 -3.31 27.07
N VAL A 22 -2.16 -2.64 26.80
CA VAL A 22 -2.02 -1.19 27.04
C VAL A 22 -2.94 -0.44 26.05
N PRO A 23 -3.96 0.29 26.53
CA PRO A 23 -4.83 1.06 25.65
C PRO A 23 -4.07 2.19 24.99
N PHE A 24 -4.38 2.46 23.72
CA PHE A 24 -3.81 3.57 22.99
C PHE A 24 -4.21 4.91 23.64
N ILE A 25 -3.25 5.82 23.81
CA ILE A 25 -3.47 7.19 24.26
C ILE A 25 -2.69 8.12 23.33
N SER A 26 -3.38 9.14 22.81
CA SER A 26 -2.79 10.19 21.98
C SER A 26 -1.80 11.03 22.79
N PRO A 27 -0.66 11.43 22.19
CA PRO A 27 0.11 12.55 22.72
C PRO A 27 -0.73 13.83 22.63
N GLU A 28 -0.54 14.73 23.60
CA GLU A 28 -1.31 15.99 23.72
C GLU A 28 -1.17 16.85 22.45
N SER A 29 0.02 16.89 21.84
CA SER A 29 0.31 17.70 20.65
C SER A 29 -0.49 17.30 19.41
N LEU A 30 -1.01 16.06 19.36
CA LEU A 30 -1.76 15.51 18.23
C LEU A 30 -3.21 15.18 18.58
N GLN A 31 -3.64 15.59 19.77
CA GLN A 31 -4.97 15.30 20.27
C GLN A 31 -5.99 16.17 19.53
N ILE A 32 -6.97 15.51 18.93
CA ILE A 32 -8.12 16.15 18.27
C ILE A 32 -9.42 15.62 18.88
N GLU A 33 -10.48 16.41 18.74
CA GLU A 33 -11.85 16.03 19.09
C GLU A 33 -12.69 15.93 17.81
N ILE A 34 -13.44 14.84 17.67
CA ILE A 34 -14.40 14.62 16.59
C ILE A 34 -15.78 14.37 17.22
N GLU A 35 -16.81 15.05 16.74
CA GLU A 35 -18.20 14.82 17.13
C GLU A 35 -18.84 13.80 16.19
N LEU A 36 -19.24 12.64 16.74
CA LEU A 36 -19.90 11.57 15.99
C LEU A 36 -21.42 11.65 16.18
N PRO A 37 -22.23 11.48 15.12
CA PRO A 37 -23.68 11.68 15.17
C PRO A 37 -24.41 10.72 16.11
N HIS A 38 -23.84 9.55 16.41
CA HIS A 38 -24.47 8.51 17.22
C HIS A 38 -23.73 8.16 18.52
N LYS A 39 -22.46 8.56 18.64
CA LYS A 39 -21.62 8.26 19.83
C LYS A 39 -21.27 9.51 20.63
N GLY A 40 -21.45 10.70 20.05
CA GLY A 40 -21.04 11.96 20.65
C GLY A 40 -19.54 12.22 20.47
N LYS A 41 -18.98 13.02 21.39
CA LYS A 41 -17.59 13.47 21.33
C LYS A 41 -16.61 12.33 21.51
N MET A 42 -15.58 12.34 20.67
CA MET A 42 -14.49 11.38 20.71
C MET A 42 -13.16 12.10 20.62
N ILE A 43 -12.22 11.68 21.46
CA ILE A 43 -10.88 12.25 21.53
C ILE A 43 -9.86 11.21 21.11
N GLY A 44 -8.85 11.63 20.35
CA GLY A 44 -7.79 10.74 19.89
C GLY A 44 -6.70 11.46 19.13
N MET A 45 -5.77 10.69 18.57
CA MET A 45 -4.66 11.20 17.77
C MET A 45 -5.10 11.45 16.33
N GLY A 46 -4.92 12.69 15.86
CA GLY A 46 -5.00 13.05 14.45
C GLY A 46 -3.63 13.01 13.81
N ILE A 47 -3.45 12.18 12.79
CA ILE A 47 -2.23 12.17 11.97
C ILE A 47 -2.48 13.11 10.78
N PRO A 48 -1.73 14.22 10.64
CA PRO A 48 -1.91 15.15 9.53
C PRO A 48 -1.43 14.53 8.20
N LYS A 49 -1.87 15.11 7.08
CA LYS A 49 -1.31 14.80 5.75
C LYS A 49 0.19 15.14 5.71
N GLY A 50 0.96 14.36 4.95
CA GLY A 50 2.41 14.49 4.86
C GLY A 50 3.14 13.17 5.10
N ILE A 51 4.38 13.26 5.55
CA ILE A 51 5.27 12.13 5.82
C ILE A 51 5.35 11.93 7.33
N THR A 52 4.75 10.85 7.82
CA THR A 52 4.83 10.43 9.23
C THR A 52 5.79 9.25 9.36
N VAL A 53 6.76 9.38 10.26
CA VAL A 53 7.71 8.31 10.57
C VAL A 53 7.44 7.77 11.97
N ILE A 54 7.32 6.45 12.10
CA ILE A 54 7.09 5.74 13.35
C ILE A 54 8.38 5.02 13.75
N VAL A 55 9.00 5.46 14.84
CA VAL A 55 10.27 4.95 15.38
C VAL A 55 10.08 4.30 16.76
N GLY A 56 11.14 3.66 17.27
CA GLY A 56 11.15 3.01 18.57
C GLY A 56 11.88 1.66 18.57
N GLY A 57 12.17 1.14 19.76
CA GLY A 57 12.84 -0.16 19.92
C GLY A 57 12.08 -1.34 19.31
N GLY A 58 12.78 -2.45 19.08
CA GLY A 58 12.15 -3.72 18.71
C GLY A 58 11.18 -4.16 19.80
N TYR A 59 9.99 -4.65 19.43
CA TYR A 59 8.90 -5.06 20.35
C TYR A 59 8.16 -3.93 21.09
N HIS A 60 8.38 -2.65 20.77
CA HIS A 60 7.65 -1.54 21.42
C HIS A 60 6.27 -1.23 20.80
N GLY A 61 5.84 -1.99 19.77
CA GLY A 61 4.50 -1.88 19.18
C GLY A 61 4.38 -1.13 17.84
N LYS A 62 5.50 -0.79 17.17
CA LYS A 62 5.51 -0.02 15.91
C LYS A 62 4.64 -0.65 14.82
N SER A 63 4.92 -1.91 14.47
CA SER A 63 4.14 -2.63 13.47
C SER A 63 2.71 -2.87 13.93
N THR A 64 2.45 -2.97 15.24
CA THR A 64 1.07 -3.03 15.75
C THR A 64 0.29 -1.75 15.48
N LEU A 65 0.92 -0.58 15.67
CA LEU A 65 0.31 0.71 15.33
C LEU A 65 0.04 0.81 13.82
N LEU A 66 1.03 0.46 13.00
CA LEU A 66 0.89 0.47 11.54
C LEU A 66 -0.20 -0.50 11.05
N LYS A 67 -0.26 -1.71 11.61
CA LYS A 67 -1.30 -2.71 11.31
C LYS A 67 -2.71 -2.24 11.70
N ALA A 68 -2.85 -1.45 12.77
CA ALA A 68 -4.15 -0.86 13.09
C ALA A 68 -4.54 0.21 12.05
N LEU A 69 -3.58 0.99 11.57
CA LEU A 69 -3.82 2.01 10.53
C LEU A 69 -4.10 1.40 9.16
N GLU A 70 -3.39 0.35 8.76
CA GLU A 70 -3.62 -0.31 7.46
C GLU A 70 -5.03 -0.96 7.40
N GLN A 71 -5.53 -1.47 8.51
CA GLN A 71 -6.90 -2.04 8.60
C GLN A 71 -7.97 -0.96 8.85
N GLY A 72 -7.58 0.26 9.21
CA GLY A 72 -8.49 1.41 9.40
C GLY A 72 -9.16 1.90 8.12
N VAL A 73 -8.90 1.24 6.99
CA VAL A 73 -9.63 1.38 5.73
C VAL A 73 -10.99 0.67 5.75
N TYR A 74 -11.20 -0.23 6.72
CA TYR A 74 -12.46 -0.91 6.97
C TYR A 74 -13.09 -0.46 8.28
N ASN A 75 -14.42 -0.54 8.33
CA ASN A 75 -15.13 -0.45 9.59
C ASN A 75 -14.93 -1.75 10.38
N HIS A 76 -14.67 -1.64 11.68
CA HIS A 76 -14.61 -2.81 12.57
C HIS A 76 -15.89 -2.96 13.39
N ILE A 77 -16.17 -4.19 13.81
CA ILE A 77 -17.31 -4.51 14.68
C ILE A 77 -17.14 -3.86 16.07
N ALA A 78 -18.25 -3.63 16.77
CA ALA A 78 -18.20 -3.15 18.15
C ALA A 78 -17.45 -4.15 19.05
N GLY A 79 -16.52 -3.63 19.87
CA GLY A 79 -15.68 -4.44 20.76
C GLY A 79 -14.45 -5.04 20.10
N ASP A 80 -14.16 -4.71 18.83
CA ASP A 80 -12.91 -5.10 18.17
C ASP A 80 -11.67 -4.44 18.78
N GLY A 81 -11.84 -3.27 19.40
CA GLY A 81 -10.76 -2.43 19.92
C GLY A 81 -10.27 -1.39 18.90
N ARG A 82 -10.49 -1.60 17.60
CA ARG A 82 -10.08 -0.69 16.52
C ARG A 82 -11.27 0.01 15.83
N GLU A 83 -12.49 -0.11 16.34
CA GLU A 83 -13.70 0.44 15.70
C GLU A 83 -13.69 1.98 15.46
N TYR A 84 -12.77 2.70 16.09
CA TYR A 84 -12.52 4.13 15.84
C TYR A 84 -11.05 4.44 15.51
N VAL A 85 -10.37 3.45 14.93
CA VAL A 85 -9.09 3.62 14.24
C VAL A 85 -9.40 3.64 12.76
N VAL A 86 -9.41 4.84 12.18
CA VAL A 86 -9.73 5.06 10.77
C VAL A 86 -8.52 5.65 10.06
N ALA A 87 -8.39 5.29 8.79
CA ALA A 87 -7.39 5.81 7.85
C ALA A 87 -8.08 6.24 6.55
N ASP A 88 -7.30 6.82 5.63
CA ASP A 88 -7.81 7.13 4.30
C ASP A 88 -8.31 5.85 3.60
N ALA A 89 -9.53 5.89 3.04
CA ALA A 89 -10.17 4.71 2.44
C ALA A 89 -9.38 4.13 1.25
N THR A 90 -8.57 4.95 0.58
CA THR A 90 -7.70 4.56 -0.53
C THR A 90 -6.32 4.07 -0.06
N GLY A 91 -6.05 4.09 1.25
CA GLY A 91 -4.76 3.78 1.83
C GLY A 91 -4.28 2.36 1.48
N MET A 92 -3.04 2.26 0.99
CA MET A 92 -2.42 1.00 0.60
C MET A 92 -1.15 0.70 1.38
N LYS A 93 -1.05 -0.52 1.91
CA LYS A 93 0.19 -1.09 2.44
C LYS A 93 1.05 -1.58 1.29
N ILE A 94 2.27 -1.06 1.20
CA ILE A 94 3.25 -1.42 0.19
C ILE A 94 4.42 -2.16 0.82
N ARG A 95 4.82 -3.26 0.19
CA ARG A 95 5.95 -4.11 0.60
C ARG A 95 6.68 -4.70 -0.62
N ALA A 96 7.83 -5.31 -0.38
CA ALA A 96 8.56 -6.05 -1.40
C ALA A 96 7.93 -7.42 -1.66
N GLU A 97 7.95 -7.84 -2.93
CA GLU A 97 7.31 -9.07 -3.41
C GLU A 97 8.23 -9.78 -4.42
N ASP A 98 9.31 -10.36 -3.92
CA ASP A 98 10.29 -11.04 -4.76
C ASP A 98 9.65 -12.17 -5.59
N GLY A 99 9.95 -12.18 -6.90
CA GLY A 99 9.44 -13.16 -7.86
C GLY A 99 8.07 -12.87 -8.46
N ARG A 100 7.38 -11.80 -8.06
CA ARG A 100 6.10 -11.42 -8.71
C ARG A 100 6.31 -10.99 -10.16
N SER A 101 5.26 -11.11 -10.98
CA SER A 101 5.24 -10.50 -12.30
C SER A 101 4.93 -9.00 -12.22
N ILE A 102 5.44 -8.26 -13.20
CA ILE A 102 5.13 -6.87 -13.49
C ILE A 102 4.84 -6.78 -14.98
N LEU A 103 3.78 -6.06 -15.36
CA LEU A 103 3.35 -5.90 -16.74
C LEU A 103 3.20 -4.42 -17.08
N HIS A 104 3.97 -3.97 -18.06
CA HIS A 104 3.89 -2.65 -18.69
C HIS A 104 3.80 -1.48 -17.71
N THR A 105 4.58 -1.53 -16.62
CA THR A 105 4.54 -0.54 -15.53
C THR A 105 5.74 0.39 -15.63
N ASP A 106 5.48 1.70 -15.50
CA ASP A 106 6.54 2.70 -15.54
C ASP A 106 7.21 2.83 -14.17
N ILE A 107 8.36 2.18 -14.01
CA ILE A 107 9.14 2.21 -12.77
C ILE A 107 10.34 3.17 -12.86
N SER A 108 10.42 3.98 -13.92
CA SER A 108 11.56 4.89 -14.19
C SER A 108 11.79 5.92 -13.08
N LEU A 109 10.75 6.23 -12.30
CA LEU A 109 10.87 7.07 -11.11
C LEU A 109 11.87 6.50 -10.08
N PHE A 110 11.99 5.17 -9.98
CA PHE A 110 12.86 4.53 -8.99
C PHE A 110 13.98 3.70 -9.61
N ILE A 111 13.80 3.20 -10.82
CA ILE A 111 14.72 2.26 -11.46
C ILE A 111 15.12 2.82 -12.80
N ASN A 112 16.41 3.12 -12.97
CA ASN A 112 16.98 3.69 -14.17
C ASN A 112 18.14 2.82 -14.67
N HIS A 113 18.46 2.86 -15.96
CA HIS A 113 19.69 2.27 -16.52
C HIS A 113 19.98 0.81 -16.08
N LEU A 114 19.00 -0.08 -16.21
CA LEU A 114 19.18 -1.50 -15.87
C LEU A 114 20.34 -2.11 -16.69
N PRO A 115 21.21 -2.97 -16.11
CA PRO A 115 22.38 -3.51 -16.80
C PRO A 115 22.06 -4.29 -18.09
N ALA A 116 20.87 -4.91 -18.14
CA ALA A 116 20.40 -5.65 -19.30
C ALA A 116 19.70 -4.76 -20.36
N GLY A 117 19.69 -3.44 -20.18
CA GLY A 117 19.07 -2.49 -21.11
C GLY A 117 17.54 -2.58 -21.18
N GLN A 118 16.90 -3.16 -20.17
CA GLN A 118 15.44 -3.26 -20.11
C GLN A 118 14.81 -1.87 -20.02
N ASP A 119 13.69 -1.69 -20.72
CA ASP A 119 12.92 -0.45 -20.66
C ASP A 119 12.27 -0.31 -19.29
N THR A 120 12.55 0.80 -18.60
CA THR A 120 12.03 1.10 -17.26
C THR A 120 10.76 1.95 -17.32
N VAL A 121 10.47 2.54 -18.47
CA VAL A 121 9.23 3.27 -18.76
C VAL A 121 8.13 2.30 -19.16
N ASP A 122 8.42 1.25 -19.92
CA ASP A 122 7.50 0.14 -20.21
C ASP A 122 7.99 -1.19 -19.60
N PHE A 123 8.16 -1.21 -18.28
CA PHE A 123 8.81 -2.34 -17.62
C PHE A 123 7.89 -3.55 -17.50
N SER A 124 8.41 -4.71 -17.90
CA SER A 124 7.78 -6.01 -17.70
C SER A 124 8.79 -7.04 -17.22
N SER A 125 8.40 -7.89 -16.29
CA SER A 125 9.22 -8.98 -15.78
C SER A 125 8.34 -10.12 -15.26
N GLU A 126 8.77 -11.36 -15.49
CA GLU A 126 8.18 -12.55 -14.87
C GLU A 126 8.78 -12.86 -13.50
N ASN A 127 9.89 -12.22 -13.14
CA ASN A 127 10.64 -12.50 -11.92
C ASN A 127 11.27 -11.21 -11.38
N ALA A 128 10.44 -10.35 -10.80
CA ALA A 128 10.89 -9.08 -10.24
C ALA A 128 11.75 -9.30 -8.98
N SER A 129 12.83 -8.53 -8.83
CA SER A 129 13.58 -8.47 -7.57
C SER A 129 12.77 -7.73 -6.48
N GLY A 130 13.21 -7.83 -5.22
CA GLY A 130 12.61 -7.08 -4.10
C GLY A 130 12.43 -5.56 -4.35
N SER A 131 13.45 -4.85 -4.88
CA SER A 131 13.34 -3.41 -5.15
C SER A 131 12.44 -3.08 -6.34
N THR A 132 12.55 -3.85 -7.43
CA THR A 132 11.73 -3.63 -8.63
C THR A 132 10.26 -3.96 -8.38
N SER A 133 9.98 -5.03 -7.63
CA SER A 133 8.62 -5.37 -7.19
C SER A 133 8.03 -4.29 -6.28
N GLN A 134 8.80 -3.74 -5.34
CA GLN A 134 8.30 -2.67 -4.47
C GLN A 134 8.11 -1.34 -5.21
N ALA A 135 9.00 -1.01 -6.15
CA ALA A 135 8.83 0.14 -7.03
C ALA A 135 7.53 0.01 -7.86
N ALA A 136 7.32 -1.14 -8.50
CA ALA A 136 6.08 -1.41 -9.24
C ALA A 136 4.85 -1.36 -8.34
N ASN A 137 4.90 -1.95 -7.14
CA ASN A 137 3.79 -1.95 -6.18
C ASN A 137 3.37 -0.52 -5.79
N LEU A 138 4.35 0.36 -5.57
CA LEU A 138 4.09 1.78 -5.28
C LEU A 138 3.46 2.49 -6.49
N ILE A 139 3.99 2.31 -7.70
CA ILE A 139 3.43 2.93 -8.91
C ILE A 139 2.02 2.42 -9.21
N GLU A 140 1.78 1.11 -9.08
CA GLU A 140 0.46 0.49 -9.25
C GLU A 140 -0.55 1.00 -8.23
N ALA A 141 -0.13 1.25 -6.98
CA ALA A 141 -0.99 1.85 -5.96
C ALA A 141 -1.35 3.31 -6.30
N MET A 142 -0.40 4.07 -6.85
CA MET A 142 -0.68 5.43 -7.34
C MET A 142 -1.68 5.42 -8.49
N GLU A 143 -1.50 4.50 -9.45
CA GLU A 143 -2.44 4.31 -10.56
C GLU A 143 -3.83 3.89 -10.06
N ALA A 144 -3.90 3.09 -8.99
CA ALA A 144 -5.16 2.73 -8.33
C ALA A 144 -5.84 3.89 -7.57
N GLY A 145 -5.19 5.05 -7.50
CA GLY A 145 -5.68 6.25 -6.83
C GLY A 145 -5.50 6.23 -5.30
N ALA A 146 -4.42 5.64 -4.80
CA ALA A 146 -4.07 5.70 -3.38
C ALA A 146 -3.55 7.09 -2.99
N GLU A 147 -4.16 7.70 -1.97
CA GLU A 147 -3.74 8.98 -1.37
C GLU A 147 -2.89 8.80 -0.10
N LEU A 148 -2.78 7.56 0.40
CA LEU A 148 -1.97 7.20 1.57
C LEU A 148 -1.21 5.90 1.29
N LEU A 149 0.11 5.92 1.49
CA LEU A 149 0.96 4.73 1.41
C LEU A 149 1.54 4.39 2.78
N LEU A 150 1.32 3.15 3.21
CA LEU A 150 1.84 2.61 4.48
C LEU A 150 3.01 1.69 4.18
N LEU A 151 4.13 1.84 4.90
CA LEU A 151 5.33 1.01 4.71
C LEU A 151 5.89 0.56 6.06
N ASP A 152 6.39 -0.68 6.09
CA ASP A 152 7.16 -1.21 7.21
C ASP A 152 8.55 -1.59 6.69
N GLU A 153 9.61 -1.03 7.31
CA GLU A 153 10.99 -1.33 6.95
C GLU A 153 11.28 -2.83 6.96
N ASP A 154 10.71 -3.58 7.93
CA ASP A 154 10.93 -5.02 8.09
C ASP A 154 10.42 -5.87 6.90
N THR A 155 9.51 -5.31 6.09
CA THR A 155 8.92 -5.98 4.92
C THR A 155 9.27 -5.31 3.59
N SER A 156 10.12 -4.29 3.64
CA SER A 156 10.54 -3.52 2.48
C SER A 156 11.92 -3.98 1.99
N ALA A 157 12.21 -3.76 0.71
CA ALA A 157 13.52 -3.95 0.15
C ALA A 157 14.44 -2.80 0.62
N THR A 158 15.50 -3.12 1.37
CA THR A 158 16.40 -2.10 1.95
C THR A 158 16.97 -1.16 0.90
N ASN A 159 17.39 -1.69 -0.25
CA ASN A 159 17.93 -0.92 -1.38
C ASN A 159 16.90 -0.03 -2.07
N PHE A 160 15.60 -0.29 -1.89
CA PHE A 160 14.53 0.61 -2.34
C PHE A 160 14.30 1.72 -1.31
N MET A 161 14.34 1.41 -0.02
CA MET A 161 14.07 2.37 1.05
C MET A 161 15.20 3.41 1.18
N ILE A 162 16.43 2.95 1.32
CA ILE A 162 17.58 3.79 1.67
C ILE A 162 18.84 3.37 0.92
N ARG A 163 19.81 4.28 0.89
CA ARG A 163 21.15 4.01 0.36
C ARG A 163 22.17 4.67 1.26
N ASP A 164 23.02 3.84 1.82
CA ASP A 164 24.06 4.26 2.75
C ASP A 164 25.10 5.18 2.08
N LYS A 165 25.58 6.18 2.84
CA LYS A 165 26.56 7.18 2.35
C LYS A 165 27.92 6.56 2.04
N VAL A 166 28.35 5.53 2.76
CA VAL A 166 29.61 4.83 2.50
C VAL A 166 29.48 4.02 1.21
N MET A 167 28.35 3.33 1.03
CA MET A 167 28.08 2.60 -0.22
C MET A 167 28.03 3.53 -1.43
N ALA A 168 27.41 4.71 -1.29
CA ALA A 168 27.36 5.72 -2.35
C ALA A 168 28.75 6.29 -2.74
N LYS A 169 29.75 6.22 -1.84
CA LYS A 169 31.14 6.58 -2.17
C LYS A 169 31.86 5.48 -2.95
N LEU A 170 31.51 4.21 -2.70
CA LEU A 170 32.13 3.07 -3.37
C LEU A 170 31.54 2.85 -4.77
N VAL A 171 30.22 2.93 -4.89
CA VAL A 171 29.49 2.80 -6.16
C VAL A 171 28.88 4.16 -6.47
N SER A 172 29.33 4.80 -7.54
CA SER A 172 28.79 6.11 -7.93
C SER A 172 27.29 6.04 -8.25
N ASP A 173 26.58 7.15 -8.07
CA ASP A 173 25.16 7.25 -8.41
C ASP A 173 24.86 6.89 -9.88
N GLU A 174 25.80 7.15 -10.79
CA GLU A 174 25.68 6.77 -12.20
C GLU A 174 25.69 5.25 -12.45
N LYS A 175 26.24 4.48 -11.51
CA LYS A 175 26.33 3.01 -11.59
C LYS A 175 25.28 2.30 -10.74
N GLU A 176 24.50 3.04 -9.96
CA GLU A 176 23.40 2.52 -9.17
C GLU A 176 22.09 2.77 -9.91
N PRO A 177 21.44 1.71 -10.44
CA PRO A 177 20.18 1.88 -11.15
C PRO A 177 19.03 2.34 -10.23
N ILE A 178 19.13 2.12 -8.92
CA ILE A 178 18.04 2.36 -7.98
C ILE A 178 18.15 3.76 -7.37
N THR A 179 17.14 4.58 -7.61
CA THR A 179 16.86 5.78 -6.82
C THR A 179 15.88 5.43 -5.71
N THR A 180 16.27 5.71 -4.46
CA THR A 180 15.53 5.26 -3.28
C THR A 180 14.24 6.06 -3.07
N LEU A 181 13.27 5.45 -2.39
CA LEU A 181 12.05 6.13 -1.94
C LEU A 181 12.38 7.39 -1.14
N LEU A 182 13.36 7.30 -0.23
CA LEU A 182 13.81 8.44 0.56
C LEU A 182 14.18 9.68 -0.29
N ARG A 183 14.73 9.50 -1.49
CA ARG A 183 15.08 10.61 -2.40
C ARG A 183 13.86 11.23 -3.09
N HIS A 184 12.76 10.49 -3.25
CA HIS A 184 11.57 10.93 -4.00
C HIS A 184 10.35 11.23 -3.14
N ILE A 185 10.29 10.72 -1.91
CA ILE A 185 9.10 10.76 -1.06
C ILE A 185 8.52 12.18 -0.88
N ARG A 186 9.38 13.19 -0.68
CA ARG A 186 8.97 14.60 -0.61
C ARG A 186 8.42 15.13 -1.93
N GLY A 187 9.09 14.81 -3.04
CA GLY A 187 8.63 15.18 -4.37
C GLY A 187 7.28 14.55 -4.71
N ILE A 188 7.09 13.27 -4.38
CA ILE A 188 5.83 12.56 -4.58
C ILE A 188 4.71 13.22 -3.78
N TYR A 189 4.93 13.51 -2.49
CA TYR A 189 3.94 14.21 -1.67
C TYR A 189 3.58 15.58 -2.25
N LYS A 190 4.59 16.36 -2.67
CA LYS A 190 4.38 17.69 -3.25
C LYS A 190 3.62 17.65 -4.58
N THR A 191 3.95 16.71 -5.46
CA THR A 191 3.35 16.63 -6.81
C THR A 191 1.96 15.98 -6.78
N MET A 192 1.74 14.95 -5.97
CA MET A 192 0.53 14.12 -6.00
C MET A 192 -0.35 14.24 -4.74
N GLY A 193 0.13 14.88 -3.67
CA GLY A 193 -0.57 14.93 -2.39
C GLY A 193 -0.61 13.61 -1.61
N ILE A 194 0.13 12.59 -2.07
CA ILE A 194 0.14 11.25 -1.47
C ILE A 194 0.93 11.28 -0.16
N SER A 195 0.26 10.99 0.94
CA SER A 195 0.84 10.93 2.28
C SER A 195 1.51 9.59 2.54
N PHE A 196 2.47 9.57 3.45
CA PHE A 196 3.24 8.37 3.81
C PHE A 196 3.23 8.14 5.32
N ILE A 197 3.00 6.89 5.74
CA ILE A 197 3.24 6.45 7.12
C ILE A 197 4.25 5.31 7.06
N ILE A 198 5.43 5.53 7.65
CA ILE A 198 6.56 4.60 7.53
C ILE A 198 7.02 4.17 8.91
N VAL A 199 7.00 2.87 9.19
CA VAL A 199 7.72 2.30 10.34
C VAL A 199 9.18 2.14 9.98
N VAL A 200 10.06 2.75 10.78
CA VAL A 200 11.51 2.68 10.62
C VAL A 200 12.14 2.32 11.96
N GLY A 201 13.03 1.33 11.94
CA GLY A 201 13.79 0.84 13.09
C GLY A 201 15.30 0.96 12.92
N SER A 202 15.82 1.04 11.69
CA SER A 202 17.27 0.97 11.43
C SER A 202 17.86 2.19 10.71
N SER A 203 17.05 2.97 9.98
CA SER A 203 17.52 4.15 9.25
C SER A 203 17.05 5.48 9.86
N GLY A 204 17.99 6.31 10.29
CA GLY A 204 17.71 7.68 10.75
C GLY A 204 17.44 8.68 9.62
N ASP A 205 17.75 8.35 8.37
CA ASP A 205 17.70 9.34 7.28
C ASP A 205 16.26 9.78 6.97
N TYR A 206 15.25 8.92 7.21
CA TYR A 206 13.84 9.29 7.06
C TYR A 206 13.39 10.42 8.00
N LEU A 207 14.09 10.63 9.12
CA LEU A 207 13.80 11.75 10.02
C LEU A 207 14.00 13.10 9.33
N SER A 208 14.94 13.18 8.37
CA SER A 208 15.24 14.41 7.64
C SER A 208 14.14 14.84 6.66
N VAL A 209 13.23 13.92 6.32
CA VAL A 209 12.10 14.15 5.40
C VAL A 209 10.74 14.02 6.08
N ALA A 210 10.69 13.82 7.39
CA ALA A 210 9.44 13.65 8.13
C ALA A 210 8.78 15.00 8.46
N ASP A 211 7.45 15.07 8.33
CA ASP A 211 6.63 16.13 8.90
C ASP A 211 6.32 15.86 10.36
N LEU A 212 6.09 14.58 10.68
CA LEU A 212 5.75 14.07 12.00
C LEU A 212 6.62 12.86 12.33
N VAL A 213 7.16 12.83 13.55
CA VAL A 213 7.89 11.67 14.07
C VAL A 213 7.24 11.18 15.36
N LEU A 214 6.72 9.96 15.30
CA LEU A 214 6.11 9.26 16.43
C LEU A 214 7.10 8.23 16.97
N GLN A 215 7.39 8.27 18.27
CA GLN A 215 8.14 7.23 18.95
C GLN A 215 7.19 6.33 19.74
N LEU A 216 7.33 5.01 19.57
CA LEU A 216 6.73 4.04 20.48
C LEU A 216 7.74 3.61 21.54
N ASP A 217 7.32 3.77 22.79
CA ASP A 217 8.08 3.40 23.97
C ASP A 217 7.18 2.67 24.96
N HIS A 218 7.42 1.38 25.20
CA HIS A 218 6.56 0.53 26.02
C HIS A 218 5.06 0.67 25.65
N TYR A 219 4.77 0.59 24.35
CA TYR A 219 3.43 0.70 23.77
C TYR A 219 2.75 2.08 23.90
N LYS A 220 3.46 3.09 24.41
CA LYS A 220 2.99 4.47 24.48
C LYS A 220 3.54 5.27 23.30
N VAL A 221 2.68 6.07 22.67
CA VAL A 221 3.06 6.94 21.56
C VAL A 221 3.48 8.31 22.09
N LYS A 222 4.63 8.79 21.65
CA LYS A 222 5.14 10.14 21.91
C LYS A 222 5.35 10.86 20.58
N ASP A 223 4.99 12.13 20.53
CA ASP A 223 5.42 13.02 19.45
C ASP A 223 6.84 13.50 19.77
N VAL A 224 7.81 13.04 18.97
CA VAL A 224 9.23 13.38 19.11
C VAL A 224 9.72 14.21 17.92
N THR A 225 8.80 14.87 17.20
CA THR A 225 9.13 15.62 15.97
C THR A 225 10.19 16.69 16.19
N LYS A 226 10.11 17.42 17.31
CA LYS A 226 11.08 18.46 17.65
C LYS A 226 12.47 17.87 17.90
N GLU A 227 12.53 16.84 18.73
CA GLU A 227 13.79 16.13 19.06
C GLU A 227 14.42 15.53 17.80
N ALA A 228 13.62 14.91 16.92
CA ALA A 228 14.10 14.36 15.67
C ALA A 228 14.72 15.43 14.75
N LYS A 229 14.11 16.63 14.66
CA LYS A 229 14.66 17.76 13.90
C LYS A 229 15.99 18.24 14.48
N GLU A 230 16.10 18.36 15.80
CA GLU A 230 17.35 18.73 16.49
C GLU A 230 18.46 17.70 16.22
N ILE A 231 18.14 16.40 16.26
CA ILE A 231 19.08 15.32 15.91
C ILE A 231 19.52 15.44 14.44
N CYS A 232 18.59 15.72 13.53
CA CYS A 232 18.93 15.90 12.11
C CYS A 232 19.91 17.05 11.87
N GLU A 233 19.77 18.16 12.60
CA GLU A 233 20.70 19.29 12.56
C GLU A 233 22.08 18.89 13.11
N GLN A 234 22.12 18.26 14.28
CA GLN A 234 23.36 17.81 14.94
C GLN A 234 24.14 16.80 14.08
N CYS A 235 23.44 15.86 13.46
CA CYS A 235 24.02 14.85 12.58
C CYS A 235 24.28 15.37 11.15
N GLN A 236 23.98 16.64 10.86
CA GLN A 236 24.16 17.27 9.54
C GLN A 236 23.44 16.51 8.42
N ILE A 237 22.25 15.99 8.71
CA ILE A 237 21.36 15.33 7.73
C ILE A 237 20.11 16.15 7.43
N ALA A 238 19.88 17.25 8.15
CA ALA A 238 18.81 18.19 7.86
C ALA A 238 18.96 18.76 6.43
N GLY A 239 17.88 18.69 5.65
CA GLY A 239 17.87 19.18 4.26
C GLY A 239 18.74 18.38 3.28
N GLN A 240 19.25 17.21 3.67
CA GLN A 240 20.07 16.36 2.81
C GLN A 240 19.33 15.93 1.53
N TYR A 241 18.01 15.78 1.61
CA TYR A 241 17.17 15.41 0.48
C TYR A 241 16.35 16.64 0.07
N ALA A 242 16.72 17.23 -1.06
CA ALA A 242 16.04 18.39 -1.59
C ALA A 242 14.61 18.04 -2.02
N GLU A 243 13.67 18.94 -1.72
CA GLU A 243 12.28 18.86 -2.19
C GLU A 243 12.19 19.21 -3.68
N LYS A 244 12.63 18.28 -4.54
CA LYS A 244 12.55 18.42 -5.97
C LYS A 244 11.19 17.93 -6.45
N GLU A 245 10.60 18.65 -7.40
CA GLU A 245 9.49 18.12 -8.17
C GLU A 245 9.96 16.88 -8.93
N VAL A 246 9.13 15.84 -8.87
CA VAL A 246 9.35 14.59 -9.59
C VAL A 246 8.48 14.59 -10.84
N CYS A 247 9.07 14.14 -11.95
CA CYS A 247 8.29 13.81 -13.13
C CYS A 247 7.54 12.51 -12.82
N MET A 248 6.22 12.61 -12.68
CA MET A 248 5.41 11.44 -12.40
C MET A 248 5.24 10.60 -13.66
N PRO A 249 5.28 9.25 -13.54
CA PRO A 249 4.99 8.39 -14.66
C PRO A 249 3.56 8.60 -15.16
N GLU A 250 3.36 8.43 -16.47
CA GLU A 250 2.02 8.43 -17.05
C GLU A 250 1.33 7.08 -16.80
N PHE A 251 0.14 7.13 -16.24
CA PHE A 251 -0.74 5.98 -16.08
C PHE A 251 -1.50 5.73 -17.39
N SER A 252 -0.88 4.95 -18.30
CA SER A 252 -1.40 4.72 -19.65
C SER A 252 -1.58 3.24 -20.00
N ARG A 253 -1.71 2.38 -18.97
CA ARG A 253 -1.91 0.94 -19.13
C ARG A 253 -3.34 0.65 -19.58
N LYS A 254 -3.47 -0.18 -20.62
CA LYS A 254 -4.74 -0.57 -21.22
C LYS A 254 -4.95 -2.07 -21.22
N LEU A 255 -6.17 -2.49 -20.93
CA LEU A 255 -6.62 -3.86 -21.10
C LEU A 255 -6.85 -4.16 -22.57
N LYS A 256 -6.43 -5.34 -23.02
CA LYS A 256 -6.74 -5.89 -24.33
C LYS A 256 -7.79 -6.99 -24.25
N PRO A 257 -8.68 -7.07 -25.25
CA PRO A 257 -9.65 -8.14 -25.32
C PRO A 257 -8.94 -9.49 -25.45
N ILE A 258 -9.47 -10.49 -24.75
CA ILE A 258 -9.09 -11.88 -24.94
C ILE A 258 -10.28 -12.67 -25.50
N LYS A 259 -10.01 -13.82 -26.11
CA LYS A 259 -11.09 -14.69 -26.57
C LYS A 259 -11.95 -15.09 -25.36
N SER A 260 -13.26 -14.82 -25.44
CA SER A 260 -14.18 -15.29 -24.41
C SER A 260 -14.17 -16.82 -24.40
N ALA A 261 -14.07 -17.38 -23.20
CA ALA A 261 -14.05 -18.81 -22.96
C ALA A 261 -14.70 -19.07 -21.61
N ARG A 262 -15.24 -20.28 -21.42
CA ARG A 262 -15.72 -20.70 -20.10
C ARG A 262 -14.52 -20.82 -19.17
N ARG A 263 -14.47 -19.97 -18.13
CA ARG A 263 -13.40 -19.97 -17.13
C ARG A 263 -13.82 -20.67 -15.85
N LYS A 264 -12.87 -21.36 -15.22
CA LYS A 264 -13.03 -21.94 -13.89
C LYS A 264 -12.41 -20.99 -12.86
N LEU A 265 -13.26 -20.40 -12.03
CA LEU A 265 -12.85 -19.44 -11.01
C LEU A 265 -12.84 -20.11 -9.63
N LYS A 266 -11.78 -19.87 -8.86
CA LYS A 266 -11.67 -20.29 -7.46
C LYS A 266 -10.87 -19.28 -6.66
N SER A 267 -10.95 -19.37 -5.34
CA SER A 267 -10.09 -18.66 -4.39
C SER A 267 -9.62 -19.63 -3.31
N MET A 268 -8.55 -19.30 -2.61
CA MET A 268 -8.06 -20.02 -1.44
C MET A 268 -7.63 -19.02 -0.37
N GLY A 269 -8.36 -18.99 0.75
CA GLY A 269 -8.11 -18.06 1.84
C GLY A 269 -8.09 -16.61 1.37
N THR A 270 -7.19 -15.82 1.96
CA THR A 270 -6.85 -14.44 1.58
C THR A 270 -5.68 -14.38 0.59
N ASP A 271 -5.23 -15.53 0.11
CA ASP A 271 -3.87 -15.71 -0.36
C ASP A 271 -3.81 -15.91 -1.88
N THR A 272 -4.85 -16.46 -2.47
CA THR A 272 -4.79 -16.91 -3.86
C THR A 272 -6.12 -16.77 -4.58
N VAL A 273 -6.06 -16.19 -5.77
CA VAL A 273 -7.12 -16.22 -6.78
C VAL A 273 -6.69 -17.20 -7.88
N LEU A 274 -7.59 -18.07 -8.33
CA LEU A 274 -7.33 -18.99 -9.43
C LEU A 274 -8.27 -18.72 -10.61
N ILE A 275 -7.67 -18.59 -11.79
CA ILE A 275 -8.35 -18.51 -13.08
C ILE A 275 -7.86 -19.67 -13.92
N ASP A 276 -8.76 -20.62 -14.20
CA ASP A 276 -8.48 -21.89 -14.87
C ASP A 276 -7.41 -22.73 -14.16
N ARG A 277 -6.17 -22.64 -14.61
CA ARG A 277 -4.99 -23.33 -14.06
C ARG A 277 -3.95 -22.37 -13.51
N GLU A 278 -4.16 -21.07 -13.68
CA GLU A 278 -3.22 -20.05 -13.25
C GLU A 278 -3.59 -19.55 -11.86
N SER A 279 -2.56 -19.41 -11.02
CA SER A 279 -2.65 -18.90 -9.67
C SER A 279 -2.14 -17.47 -9.64
N ILE A 280 -2.99 -16.55 -9.20
CA ILE A 280 -2.63 -15.17 -8.87
C ILE A 280 -2.37 -15.14 -7.37
N ASP A 281 -1.11 -14.95 -7.00
CA ASP A 281 -0.69 -14.82 -5.60
C ASP A 281 -1.04 -13.43 -5.09
N VAL A 282 -1.90 -13.35 -4.08
CA VAL A 282 -2.33 -12.11 -3.42
C VAL A 282 -1.98 -12.09 -1.94
N ARG A 283 -1.13 -13.03 -1.46
CA ARG A 283 -0.72 -13.14 -0.05
C ARG A 283 -0.11 -11.88 0.54
N TYR A 284 0.54 -11.09 -0.31
CA TYR A 284 1.20 -9.84 0.10
C TYR A 284 0.25 -8.63 0.08
N LEU A 285 -1.02 -8.82 -0.29
CA LEU A 285 -2.09 -7.83 -0.10
C LEU A 285 -2.66 -7.97 1.32
N GLU A 286 -1.88 -7.53 2.31
CA GLU A 286 -2.16 -7.70 3.75
C GLU A 286 -3.49 -7.05 4.22
N GLN A 287 -4.08 -6.20 3.38
CA GLN A 287 -5.37 -5.55 3.63
C GLN A 287 -6.57 -6.37 3.09
N LEU A 288 -6.35 -7.56 2.52
CA LEU A 288 -7.44 -8.54 2.33
C LEU A 288 -7.77 -9.16 3.69
N SER A 289 -8.89 -8.73 4.26
CA SER A 289 -9.34 -9.11 5.60
C SER A 289 -9.98 -10.49 5.65
N GLU A 290 -10.61 -10.94 4.56
CA GLU A 290 -11.32 -12.22 4.53
C GLU A 290 -11.40 -12.89 3.15
N SER A 291 -11.61 -14.20 3.15
CA SER A 291 -11.65 -15.01 1.92
C SER A 291 -12.77 -14.63 0.93
N GLY A 292 -13.87 -14.03 1.42
CA GLY A 292 -14.94 -13.54 0.57
C GLY A 292 -14.47 -12.44 -0.39
N GLN A 293 -13.48 -11.64 0.02
CA GLN A 293 -12.87 -10.62 -0.84
C GLN A 293 -12.07 -11.26 -1.97
N THR A 294 -11.29 -12.31 -1.66
CA THR A 294 -10.54 -13.07 -2.66
C THR A 294 -11.47 -13.82 -3.62
N THR A 295 -12.60 -14.33 -3.12
CA THR A 295 -13.68 -14.88 -3.96
C THR A 295 -14.28 -13.82 -4.90
N ALA A 296 -14.56 -12.62 -4.40
CA ALA A 296 -15.04 -11.53 -5.23
C ALA A 296 -14.01 -11.11 -6.29
N LEU A 297 -12.73 -11.02 -5.94
CA LEU A 297 -11.64 -10.77 -6.90
C LEU A 297 -11.65 -11.82 -8.02
N ALA A 298 -11.82 -13.11 -7.71
CA ALA A 298 -11.90 -14.15 -8.74
C ALA A 298 -13.03 -13.90 -9.75
N TYR A 299 -14.23 -13.54 -9.26
CA TYR A 299 -15.36 -13.21 -10.11
C TYR A 299 -15.15 -11.94 -10.92
N MET A 300 -14.66 -10.88 -10.28
CA MET A 300 -14.42 -9.59 -10.92
C MET A 300 -13.35 -9.72 -12.01
N MET A 301 -12.28 -10.47 -11.75
CA MET A 301 -11.27 -10.79 -12.77
C MET A 301 -11.88 -11.57 -13.94
N GLY A 302 -12.70 -12.60 -13.67
CA GLY A 302 -13.44 -13.31 -14.71
C GLY A 302 -14.33 -12.37 -15.54
N TRP A 303 -15.01 -11.44 -14.87
CA TRP A 303 -15.85 -10.44 -15.51
C TRP A 303 -15.05 -9.49 -16.40
N ILE A 304 -13.89 -8.98 -15.93
CA ILE A 304 -12.96 -8.16 -16.74
C ILE A 304 -12.62 -8.91 -18.03
N LEU A 305 -12.20 -10.17 -17.91
CA LEU A 305 -11.78 -10.98 -19.05
C LEU A 305 -12.90 -11.29 -20.05
N ASP A 306 -14.17 -11.18 -19.66
CA ASP A 306 -15.32 -11.35 -20.55
C ASP A 306 -15.86 -10.04 -21.14
N HIS A 307 -15.62 -8.89 -20.50
CA HIS A 307 -16.25 -7.61 -20.85
C HIS A 307 -15.30 -6.61 -21.50
N VAL A 308 -13.99 -6.82 -21.45
CA VAL A 308 -13.04 -6.06 -22.27
C VAL A 308 -13.21 -6.47 -23.73
N THR A 309 -13.83 -5.61 -24.55
CA THR A 309 -14.13 -5.87 -25.97
C THR A 309 -13.23 -5.11 -26.93
N LYS A 310 -12.54 -4.08 -26.45
CA LYS A 310 -11.57 -3.24 -27.17
C LYS A 310 -10.45 -2.83 -26.22
N GLU A 311 -9.44 -2.15 -26.74
CA GLU A 311 -8.42 -1.53 -25.88
C GLU A 311 -9.05 -0.43 -25.02
N GLU A 312 -9.06 -0.62 -23.71
CA GLU A 312 -9.64 0.29 -22.74
C GLU A 312 -8.65 0.61 -21.63
N ASP A 313 -8.68 1.85 -21.15
CA ASP A 313 -7.86 2.28 -20.04
C ASP A 313 -8.21 1.51 -18.76
N ILE A 314 -7.19 0.99 -18.05
CA ILE A 314 -7.43 0.20 -16.83
C ILE A 314 -8.21 1.02 -15.80
N GLN A 315 -7.88 2.31 -15.66
CA GLN A 315 -8.48 3.15 -14.64
C GLN A 315 -9.95 3.43 -14.93
N GLU A 316 -10.24 3.81 -16.16
CA GLU A 316 -11.62 4.01 -16.61
C GLU A 316 -12.45 2.72 -16.49
N PHE A 317 -11.88 1.57 -16.88
CA PHE A 317 -12.59 0.29 -16.85
C PHE A 317 -12.97 -0.13 -15.42
N ILE A 318 -12.01 -0.09 -14.50
CA ILE A 318 -12.24 -0.47 -13.10
C ILE A 318 -13.21 0.53 -12.44
N GLU A 319 -13.04 1.83 -12.67
CA GLU A 319 -13.93 2.85 -12.13
C GLU A 319 -15.39 2.66 -12.62
N ASN A 320 -15.57 2.34 -13.90
CA ASN A 320 -16.89 2.03 -14.45
C ASN A 320 -17.50 0.75 -13.86
N MET A 321 -16.67 -0.26 -13.56
CA MET A 321 -17.13 -1.46 -12.85
C MET A 321 -17.63 -1.13 -11.44
N TYR A 322 -16.90 -0.32 -10.66
CA TYR A 322 -17.33 0.06 -9.31
C TYR A 322 -18.60 0.91 -9.33
N LYS A 323 -18.74 1.83 -10.31
CA LYS A 323 -20.00 2.57 -10.54
C LYS A 323 -21.17 1.64 -10.90
N LEU A 324 -20.91 0.57 -11.66
CA LEU A 324 -21.92 -0.45 -11.96
C LEU A 324 -22.36 -1.20 -10.70
N ILE A 325 -21.41 -1.58 -9.84
CA ILE A 325 -21.66 -2.26 -8.56
C ILE A 325 -22.44 -1.35 -7.61
N GLU A 326 -22.08 -0.07 -7.51
CA GLU A 326 -22.80 0.90 -6.68
C GLU A 326 -24.27 1.04 -7.11
N ARG A 327 -24.53 1.07 -8.42
CA ARG A 327 -25.89 1.26 -8.97
C ARG A 327 -26.75 0.00 -8.95
N LYS A 328 -26.17 -1.17 -9.24
CA LYS A 328 -26.90 -2.42 -9.46
C LYS A 328 -26.62 -3.52 -8.43
N GLY A 329 -25.75 -3.23 -7.46
CA GLY A 329 -25.23 -4.20 -6.50
C GLY A 329 -24.18 -5.13 -7.12
N MET A 330 -23.51 -5.91 -6.26
CA MET A 330 -22.47 -6.86 -6.68
C MET A 330 -22.96 -7.89 -7.70
N ALA A 331 -24.25 -8.25 -7.68
CA ALA A 331 -24.83 -9.22 -8.62
C ALA A 331 -24.64 -8.84 -10.11
N ALA A 332 -24.33 -7.58 -10.41
CA ALA A 332 -24.00 -7.14 -11.77
C ALA A 332 -22.69 -7.70 -12.33
N VAL A 333 -21.76 -8.11 -11.44
CA VAL A 333 -20.43 -8.62 -11.80
C VAL A 333 -20.14 -10.01 -11.24
N ILE A 334 -21.08 -10.59 -10.50
CA ILE A 334 -20.97 -11.89 -9.85
C ILE A 334 -21.92 -12.89 -10.53
N PRO A 335 -21.46 -14.11 -10.87
CA PRO A 335 -22.32 -15.13 -11.45
C PRO A 335 -23.35 -15.65 -10.43
N ALA A 336 -24.58 -15.87 -10.88
CA ALA A 336 -25.71 -16.27 -10.02
C ALA A 336 -25.52 -17.61 -9.29
N ASN A 337 -24.65 -18.48 -9.77
CA ASN A 337 -24.39 -19.80 -9.17
C ASN A 337 -23.32 -19.79 -8.07
N TYR A 338 -22.66 -18.65 -7.82
CA TYR A 338 -21.60 -18.52 -6.82
C TYR A 338 -20.55 -19.65 -6.88
N SER A 339 -20.08 -20.00 -8.09
CA SER A 339 -19.22 -21.16 -8.31
C SER A 339 -17.86 -21.17 -7.56
N ALA A 340 -17.40 -20.01 -7.09
CA ALA A 340 -16.18 -19.81 -6.30
C ALA A 340 -16.46 -19.44 -4.83
N GLY A 341 -17.71 -19.52 -4.37
CA GLY A 341 -18.13 -19.17 -3.00
C GLY A 341 -18.84 -17.82 -2.88
N HIS A 342 -19.08 -17.38 -1.64
CA HIS A 342 -19.77 -16.13 -1.31
C HIS A 342 -18.81 -14.93 -1.37
N PRO A 343 -19.08 -13.93 -2.22
CA PRO A 343 -18.21 -12.78 -2.39
C PRO A 343 -18.49 -11.68 -1.36
N VAL A 344 -17.43 -10.96 -0.99
CA VAL A 344 -17.50 -9.68 -0.26
C VAL A 344 -16.73 -8.64 -1.06
N LEU A 345 -17.28 -7.44 -1.18
CA LEU A 345 -16.73 -6.41 -2.08
C LEU A 345 -15.31 -6.01 -1.62
N PRO A 346 -14.26 -6.26 -2.43
CA PRO A 346 -12.94 -5.68 -2.20
C PRO A 346 -12.97 -4.18 -2.55
N ARG A 347 -11.95 -3.42 -2.15
CA ARG A 347 -11.80 -2.05 -2.64
C ARG A 347 -11.19 -2.11 -4.04
N LYS A 348 -11.31 -1.01 -4.78
CA LYS A 348 -10.74 -0.94 -6.13
C LYS A 348 -9.24 -1.20 -6.12
N GLN A 349 -8.54 -0.72 -5.10
CA GLN A 349 -7.12 -0.93 -4.87
C GLN A 349 -6.74 -2.42 -4.89
N GLU A 350 -7.48 -3.30 -4.21
CA GLU A 350 -7.21 -4.74 -4.26
C GLU A 350 -7.48 -5.35 -5.63
N LEU A 351 -8.48 -4.85 -6.39
CA LEU A 351 -8.73 -5.32 -7.75
C LEU A 351 -7.59 -4.94 -8.70
N TYR A 352 -7.11 -3.69 -8.65
CA TYR A 352 -5.92 -3.27 -9.38
C TYR A 352 -4.72 -4.15 -9.03
N ALA A 353 -4.49 -4.36 -7.73
CA ALA A 353 -3.39 -5.15 -7.25
C ALA A 353 -3.47 -6.63 -7.71
N CYS A 354 -4.66 -7.21 -7.72
CA CYS A 354 -4.92 -8.54 -8.26
C CYS A 354 -4.66 -8.60 -9.77
N LEU A 355 -5.14 -7.62 -10.53
CA LEU A 355 -4.91 -7.53 -11.98
C LEU A 355 -3.42 -7.41 -12.32
N SER A 356 -2.69 -6.54 -11.60
CA SER A 356 -1.25 -6.33 -11.78
C SER A 356 -0.39 -7.56 -11.45
N ARG A 357 -0.93 -8.55 -10.73
CA ARG A 357 -0.27 -9.82 -10.39
C ARG A 357 -0.68 -10.98 -11.29
N TYR A 358 -1.59 -10.75 -12.25
CA TYR A 358 -2.04 -11.79 -13.17
C TYR A 358 -1.12 -11.88 -14.39
N ARG A 359 -0.33 -12.97 -14.47
CA ARG A 359 0.72 -13.13 -15.50
C ARG A 359 0.15 -13.20 -16.91
N SER A 360 -0.99 -13.86 -17.08
CA SER A 360 -1.68 -13.93 -18.37
C SER A 360 -2.52 -12.70 -18.73
N ALA A 361 -2.51 -11.63 -17.92
CA ALA A 361 -3.20 -10.40 -18.26
C ALA A 361 -2.71 -9.86 -19.61
N LYS A 362 -3.63 -9.48 -20.50
CA LYS A 362 -3.29 -8.80 -21.74
C LYS A 362 -3.36 -7.31 -21.50
N ILE A 363 -2.24 -6.73 -21.10
CA ILE A 363 -2.06 -5.30 -20.87
C ILE A 363 -1.10 -4.76 -21.94
N VAL A 364 -1.30 -3.52 -22.36
CA VAL A 364 -0.31 -2.75 -23.14
C VAL A 364 -0.16 -1.34 -22.60
N LYS A 365 1.00 -0.73 -22.81
CA LYS A 365 1.19 0.71 -22.62
C LYS A 365 0.96 1.43 -23.93
N LYS A 366 0.18 2.51 -23.92
CA LYS A 366 0.07 3.40 -25.10
C LYS A 366 1.12 4.50 -24.98
N TYR A 367 2.03 4.57 -25.94
CA TYR A 367 2.87 5.75 -26.12
C TYR A 367 2.00 6.87 -26.68
N MET A 368 1.95 8.01 -25.99
CA MET A 368 1.35 9.24 -26.52
C MET A 368 2.28 9.91 -27.52
#